data_AF-A0A7S4P238-F1
#
_entry.id   AF-A0A7S4P238-F1
#
_cell.length_a   1.000
_cell.length_b   1.000
_cell.length_c   1.000
_cell.angle_alpha   90.00
_cell.angle_beta   90.00
_cell.angle_gamma   90.00
#
_symmetry.space_group_name_H-M   'P 1'
#
loop_
_entity.id
_entity.type
_entity.pdbx_description
1 polymer ?
#
loop_
_entity_poly.entity_id
_entity_poly.type
_entity_poly.pdbx_seq_one_letter_code
_entity_poly.pdbx_strand_id
1 'polypeptide(L)'
;MWGARSNYERKMAQNFSEDVRRAELESKMNQNKILFGQATQDERVMNRRRARKAAEEAQERELEERLKQAAVVEKQKAIAEKEAALAAELERRKNDALRSEKLLEKVRAEAPELRELEQRLRAAYMNQERRKQLQEKLVIEEQERERQAIADLHMEAARIREIRVEEAKEQQRRNEALAAKQILKEQMAEQDEAKAAAYAEFIKEKAMVDEIIAKIMEEEKQEALAKMAKRQETREYIQRYLVENEKIKEEEKRRQEEEDQAILRYAEAVRAREGAAAAQKAAQEEEKDRIFQKISKDILRRQAEEEEMLELQIELANQEAEERRVLADKAALEKRLRDRMEMMAANEYQKKLKLEKLKQQEAEEEEFRKRMLAKFAEDERIEQMNAQRRRMKMLEHKREVERLIEERRQMYEEEKEAELEEQKEEERRAQALRELIEQERQRILREAAGKLGLEYMPRGVLASKEDLEMFKAAQHANKFR
;
A
#
# COMPACT_ATOMS: atom_id res chain seq x y z
N MET A 1 -110.64 4.89 -134.47
CA MET A 1 -109.96 5.49 -133.30
C MET A 1 -108.62 4.78 -133.01
N TRP A 2 -107.56 5.03 -133.80
CA TRP A 2 -106.24 4.37 -133.63
C TRP A 2 -105.07 5.31 -133.29
N GLY A 3 -105.18 6.64 -133.50
CA GLY A 3 -104.07 7.59 -133.26
C GLY A 3 -103.88 8.05 -131.80
N ALA A 4 -104.96 8.17 -131.01
CA ALA A 4 -104.89 8.59 -129.61
C ALA A 4 -104.24 7.54 -128.69
N ARG A 5 -104.31 6.26 -129.09
CA ARG A 5 -103.58 5.17 -128.42
C ARG A 5 -102.06 5.32 -128.56
N SER A 6 -101.55 5.65 -129.75
CA SER A 6 -100.10 5.65 -130.01
C SER A 6 -99.32 6.73 -129.24
N ASN A 7 -99.87 7.94 -129.08
CA ASN A 7 -99.22 8.99 -128.27
C ASN A 7 -99.31 8.72 -126.76
N TYR A 8 -100.44 8.16 -126.31
CA TYR A 8 -100.58 7.67 -124.93
C TYR A 8 -99.58 6.54 -124.65
N GLU A 9 -99.39 5.62 -125.60
CA GLU A 9 -98.39 4.54 -125.54
C GLU A 9 -96.95 5.07 -125.47
N ARG A 10 -96.58 6.10 -126.24
CA ARG A 10 -95.23 6.71 -126.17
C ARG A 10 -94.94 7.41 -124.84
N LYS A 11 -95.90 8.19 -124.31
CA LYS A 11 -95.72 8.87 -123.01
C LYS A 11 -95.72 7.86 -121.86
N MET A 12 -96.55 6.82 -121.95
CA MET A 12 -96.49 5.67 -121.05
C MET A 12 -95.14 4.94 -121.15
N ALA A 13 -94.56 4.78 -122.34
CA ALA A 13 -93.24 4.16 -122.52
C ALA A 13 -92.09 5.03 -121.97
N GLN A 14 -92.17 6.36 -122.11
CA GLN A 14 -91.15 7.27 -121.55
C GLN A 14 -91.22 7.35 -120.03
N ASN A 15 -92.43 7.52 -119.46
CA ASN A 15 -92.64 7.44 -118.00
C ASN A 15 -92.20 6.08 -117.47
N PHE A 16 -92.55 4.99 -118.17
CA PHE A 16 -92.07 3.65 -117.83
C PHE A 16 -90.54 3.58 -117.86
N SER A 17 -89.87 4.19 -118.85
CA SER A 17 -88.39 4.21 -118.91
C SER A 17 -87.73 5.03 -117.79
N GLU A 18 -88.35 6.14 -117.37
CA GLU A 18 -87.86 6.96 -116.26
C GLU A 18 -88.14 6.31 -114.90
N ASP A 19 -89.32 5.69 -114.74
CA ASP A 19 -89.68 4.89 -113.57
C ASP A 19 -88.76 3.67 -113.45
N VAL A 20 -88.39 3.02 -114.56
CA VAL A 20 -87.39 1.95 -114.58
C VAL A 20 -86.01 2.48 -114.13
N ARG A 21 -85.56 3.63 -114.63
CA ARG A 21 -84.27 4.23 -114.21
C ARG A 21 -84.26 4.67 -112.74
N ARG A 22 -85.37 5.24 -112.25
CA ARG A 22 -85.54 5.59 -110.83
C ARG A 22 -85.56 4.34 -109.96
N ALA A 23 -86.30 3.31 -110.36
CA ALA A 23 -86.31 2.01 -109.69
C ALA A 23 -84.92 1.36 -109.68
N GLU A 24 -84.14 1.47 -110.75
CA GLU A 24 -82.75 1.00 -110.79
C GLU A 24 -81.82 1.79 -109.85
N LEU A 25 -81.95 3.12 -109.79
CA LEU A 25 -81.16 3.96 -108.88
C LEU A 25 -81.55 3.72 -107.41
N GLU A 26 -82.85 3.62 -107.11
CA GLU A 26 -83.35 3.24 -105.79
C GLU A 26 -82.89 1.83 -105.41
N SER A 27 -82.91 0.87 -106.36
CA SER A 27 -82.35 -0.47 -106.16
C SER A 27 -80.86 -0.40 -105.84
N LYS A 28 -80.06 0.38 -106.57
CA LYS A 28 -78.61 0.56 -106.31
C LYS A 28 -78.34 1.27 -104.98
N MET A 29 -79.14 2.28 -104.62
CA MET A 29 -79.03 2.96 -103.33
C MET A 29 -79.43 2.05 -102.17
N ASN A 30 -80.48 1.24 -102.34
CA ASN A 30 -80.88 0.24 -101.36
C ASN A 30 -79.82 -0.86 -101.24
N GLN A 31 -79.23 -1.33 -102.34
CA GLN A 31 -78.09 -2.24 -102.32
C GLN A 31 -76.88 -1.63 -101.61
N ASN A 32 -76.51 -0.38 -101.88
CA ASN A 32 -75.41 0.30 -101.18
C ASN A 32 -75.71 0.50 -99.69
N LYS A 33 -76.95 0.85 -99.30
CA LYS A 33 -77.38 0.93 -97.90
C LYS A 33 -77.29 -0.42 -97.19
N ILE A 34 -77.68 -1.50 -97.87
CA ILE A 34 -77.54 -2.87 -97.35
C ILE A 34 -76.07 -3.24 -97.18
N LEU A 35 -75.21 -2.98 -98.19
CA LEU A 35 -73.78 -3.27 -98.13
C LEU A 35 -73.07 -2.47 -97.04
N PHE A 36 -73.39 -1.18 -96.88
CA PHE A 36 -72.85 -0.34 -95.80
C PHE A 36 -73.36 -0.79 -94.41
N GLY A 37 -74.63 -1.18 -94.32
CA GLY A 37 -75.20 -1.79 -93.13
C GLY A 37 -74.51 -3.11 -92.76
N GLN A 38 -74.22 -3.95 -93.76
CA GLN A 38 -73.47 -5.20 -93.58
C GLN A 38 -72.03 -4.93 -93.15
N ALA A 39 -71.31 -4.03 -93.80
CA ALA A 39 -69.92 -3.69 -93.43
C ALA A 39 -69.81 -3.15 -91.98
N THR A 40 -70.73 -2.28 -91.57
CA THR A 40 -70.77 -1.77 -90.18
C THR A 40 -71.22 -2.82 -89.17
N GLN A 41 -72.10 -3.75 -89.55
CA GLN A 41 -72.45 -4.91 -88.72
C GLN A 41 -71.28 -5.88 -88.60
N ASP A 42 -70.56 -6.16 -89.68
CA ASP A 42 -69.38 -7.02 -89.70
C ASP A 42 -68.27 -6.43 -88.84
N GLU A 43 -68.04 -5.12 -88.91
CA GLU A 43 -67.07 -4.43 -88.03
C GLU A 43 -67.49 -4.53 -86.56
N ARG A 44 -68.78 -4.36 -86.24
CA ARG A 44 -69.30 -4.54 -84.87
C ARG A 44 -69.17 -5.99 -84.39
N VAL A 45 -69.43 -6.97 -85.25
CA VAL A 45 -69.29 -8.40 -84.94
C VAL A 45 -67.81 -8.74 -84.73
N MET A 46 -66.91 -8.21 -85.56
CA MET A 46 -65.46 -8.37 -85.40
C MET A 46 -64.96 -7.73 -84.10
N ASN A 47 -65.43 -6.53 -83.77
CA ASN A 47 -65.08 -5.86 -82.50
C ASN A 47 -65.65 -6.61 -81.29
N ARG A 48 -66.88 -7.15 -81.36
CA ARG A 48 -67.43 -8.02 -80.31
C ARG A 48 -66.64 -9.33 -80.17
N ARG A 49 -66.19 -9.94 -81.27
CA ARG A 49 -65.34 -11.15 -81.23
C ARG A 49 -63.98 -10.84 -80.61
N ARG A 50 -63.36 -9.71 -80.96
CA ARG A 50 -62.10 -9.24 -80.34
C ARG A 50 -62.28 -8.97 -78.85
N ALA A 51 -63.36 -8.30 -78.45
CA ALA A 51 -63.65 -8.03 -77.04
C ALA A 51 -63.93 -9.31 -76.24
N ARG A 52 -64.65 -10.29 -76.83
CA ARG A 52 -64.86 -11.61 -76.21
C ARG A 52 -63.55 -12.36 -76.05
N LYS A 53 -62.72 -12.41 -77.09
CA LYS A 53 -61.41 -13.06 -77.03
C LYS A 53 -60.50 -12.39 -75.99
N ALA A 54 -60.48 -11.06 -75.93
CA ALA A 54 -59.73 -10.33 -74.92
C ALA A 54 -60.26 -10.56 -73.49
N ALA A 55 -61.58 -10.71 -73.32
CA ALA A 55 -62.18 -11.05 -72.03
C ALA A 55 -61.89 -12.49 -71.61
N GLU A 56 -61.92 -13.45 -72.55
CA GLU A 56 -61.52 -14.84 -72.34
C GLU A 56 -60.04 -14.91 -71.95
N GLU A 57 -59.15 -14.25 -72.70
CA GLU A 57 -57.72 -14.16 -72.38
C GLU A 57 -57.47 -13.47 -71.01
N ALA A 58 -58.25 -12.46 -70.64
CA ALA A 58 -58.14 -11.81 -69.34
C ALA A 58 -58.60 -12.72 -68.20
N GLN A 59 -59.69 -13.47 -68.40
CA GLN A 59 -60.17 -14.47 -67.45
C GLN A 59 -59.17 -15.62 -67.29
N GLU A 60 -58.58 -16.09 -68.39
CA GLU A 60 -57.52 -17.11 -68.36
C GLU A 60 -56.30 -16.63 -67.57
N ARG A 61 -55.85 -15.39 -67.77
CA ARG A 61 -54.75 -14.79 -67.00
C ARG A 61 -55.09 -14.66 -65.52
N GLU A 62 -56.29 -14.21 -65.17
CA GLU A 62 -56.72 -14.09 -63.78
C GLU A 62 -56.77 -15.47 -63.09
N LEU A 63 -57.27 -16.49 -63.79
CA LEU A 63 -57.25 -17.87 -63.30
C LEU A 63 -55.82 -18.38 -63.14
N GLU A 64 -54.93 -18.13 -64.11
CA GLU A 64 -53.53 -18.52 -64.04
C GLU A 64 -52.80 -17.83 -62.88
N GLU A 65 -53.06 -16.55 -62.63
CA GLU A 65 -52.51 -15.80 -61.48
C GLU A 65 -53.02 -16.36 -60.15
N ARG A 66 -54.32 -16.66 -60.04
CA ARG A 66 -54.88 -17.31 -58.85
C ARG A 66 -54.28 -18.68 -58.61
N LEU A 67 -54.09 -19.48 -59.66
CA LEU A 67 -53.42 -20.79 -59.57
C LEU A 67 -51.95 -20.65 -59.15
N LYS A 68 -51.22 -19.67 -59.69
CA LYS A 68 -49.84 -19.37 -59.27
C LYS A 68 -49.78 -18.94 -57.80
N GLN A 69 -50.68 -18.07 -57.36
CA GLN A 69 -50.76 -17.63 -55.97
C GLN A 69 -51.10 -18.80 -55.03
N ALA A 70 -52.09 -19.62 -55.39
CA ALA A 70 -52.43 -20.83 -54.64
C ALA A 70 -51.24 -21.79 -54.54
N ALA A 71 -50.50 -21.99 -55.64
CA ALA A 71 -49.30 -22.83 -55.65
C ALA A 71 -48.17 -22.25 -54.77
N VAL A 72 -48.02 -20.93 -54.69
CA VAL A 72 -47.06 -20.28 -53.78
C VAL A 72 -47.49 -20.47 -52.32
N VAL A 73 -48.77 -20.28 -52.00
CA VAL A 73 -49.31 -20.49 -50.65
C VAL A 73 -49.15 -21.95 -50.21
N GLU A 74 -49.43 -22.92 -51.07
CA GLU A 74 -49.23 -24.34 -50.76
C GLU A 74 -47.75 -24.67 -50.55
N LYS A 75 -46.84 -24.11 -51.36
CA LYS A 75 -45.39 -24.23 -51.12
C LYS A 75 -44.97 -23.61 -49.79
N GLN A 76 -45.50 -22.44 -49.44
CA GLN A 76 -45.22 -21.78 -48.16
C GLN A 76 -45.73 -22.59 -46.98
N LYS A 77 -46.94 -23.16 -47.06
CA LYS A 77 -47.47 -24.08 -46.04
C LYS A 77 -46.58 -25.31 -45.89
N ALA A 78 -46.17 -25.95 -46.99
CA ALA A 78 -45.29 -27.11 -46.94
C ALA A 78 -43.90 -26.80 -46.35
N ILE A 79 -43.38 -25.59 -46.56
CA ILE A 79 -42.15 -25.12 -45.91
C ILE A 79 -42.40 -24.90 -44.41
N ALA A 80 -43.47 -24.19 -44.04
CA ALA A 80 -43.83 -23.94 -42.65
C ALA A 80 -44.09 -25.23 -41.85
N GLU A 81 -44.71 -26.24 -42.45
CA GLU A 81 -44.91 -27.55 -41.84
C GLU A 81 -43.57 -28.28 -41.57
N LYS A 82 -42.64 -28.22 -42.53
CA LYS A 82 -41.29 -28.79 -42.35
C LYS A 82 -40.51 -28.03 -41.27
N GLU A 83 -40.60 -26.71 -41.24
CA GLU A 83 -39.99 -25.88 -40.21
C GLU A 83 -40.58 -26.17 -38.83
N ALA A 84 -41.91 -26.31 -38.73
CA ALA A 84 -42.59 -26.67 -37.48
C ALA A 84 -42.20 -28.08 -37.02
N ALA A 85 -42.10 -29.05 -37.94
CA ALA A 85 -41.64 -30.40 -37.61
C ALA A 85 -40.18 -30.41 -37.13
N LEU A 86 -39.30 -29.65 -37.79
CA LEU A 86 -37.91 -29.49 -37.37
C LEU A 86 -37.81 -28.80 -36.00
N ALA A 87 -38.59 -27.75 -35.77
CA ALA A 87 -38.64 -27.06 -34.49
C ALA A 87 -39.10 -28.00 -33.36
N ALA A 88 -40.15 -28.79 -33.60
CA ALA A 88 -40.63 -29.79 -32.64
C ALA A 88 -39.58 -30.89 -32.36
N GLU A 89 -38.84 -31.34 -33.38
CA GLU A 89 -37.76 -32.31 -33.18
C GLU A 89 -36.60 -31.71 -32.39
N LEU A 90 -36.22 -30.46 -32.68
CA LEU A 90 -35.19 -29.74 -31.93
C LEU A 90 -35.60 -29.54 -30.47
N GLU A 91 -36.86 -29.18 -30.21
CA GLU A 91 -37.39 -29.06 -28.85
C GLU A 91 -37.40 -30.40 -28.12
N ARG A 92 -37.78 -31.50 -28.78
CA ARG A 92 -37.69 -32.85 -28.21
C ARG A 92 -36.26 -33.19 -27.82
N ARG A 93 -35.30 -33.03 -28.74
CA ARG A 93 -33.87 -33.28 -28.47
C ARG A 93 -33.35 -32.40 -27.32
N LYS A 94 -33.74 -31.13 -27.28
CA LYS A 94 -33.38 -30.21 -26.18
C LYS A 94 -33.96 -30.70 -24.86
N ASN A 95 -35.25 -31.04 -24.82
CA ASN A 95 -35.93 -31.52 -23.62
C ASN A 95 -35.35 -32.84 -23.13
N ASP A 96 -35.01 -33.76 -24.02
CA ASP A 96 -34.39 -35.04 -23.68
C ASP A 96 -32.96 -34.85 -23.15
N ALA A 97 -32.18 -33.91 -23.72
CA ALA A 97 -30.89 -33.51 -23.18
C ALA A 97 -31.02 -32.87 -21.78
N LEU A 98 -32.03 -32.02 -21.57
CA LEU A 98 -32.28 -31.38 -20.28
C LEU A 98 -32.74 -32.40 -19.22
N ARG A 99 -33.52 -33.40 -19.64
CA ARG A 99 -33.94 -34.52 -18.78
C ARG A 99 -32.75 -35.39 -18.38
N SER A 100 -31.88 -35.75 -19.33
CA SER A 100 -30.69 -36.54 -19.03
C SER A 100 -29.71 -35.77 -18.14
N GLU A 101 -29.51 -34.47 -18.37
CA GLU A 101 -28.70 -33.61 -17.50
C GLU A 101 -29.27 -33.53 -16.07
N LYS A 102 -30.58 -33.31 -15.92
CA LYS A 102 -31.24 -33.31 -14.60
C LYS A 102 -31.18 -34.67 -13.92
N LEU A 103 -31.27 -35.77 -14.68
CA LEU A 103 -31.09 -37.12 -14.15
C LEU A 103 -29.67 -37.30 -13.63
N LEU A 104 -28.66 -36.88 -14.38
CA LEU A 104 -27.26 -36.91 -13.95
C LEU A 104 -27.03 -36.04 -12.72
N GLU A 105 -27.62 -34.85 -12.65
CA GLU A 105 -27.53 -33.97 -11.48
C GLU A 105 -28.11 -34.64 -10.23
N LYS A 106 -29.28 -35.28 -10.34
CA LYS A 106 -29.86 -36.07 -9.26
C LYS A 106 -28.94 -37.22 -8.86
N VAL A 107 -28.39 -37.96 -9.82
CA VAL A 107 -27.47 -39.08 -9.55
C VAL A 107 -26.20 -38.60 -8.86
N ARG A 108 -25.62 -37.47 -9.27
CA ARG A 108 -24.47 -36.84 -8.59
C ARG A 108 -24.82 -36.44 -7.15
N ALA A 109 -26.02 -35.91 -6.93
CA ALA A 109 -26.47 -35.49 -5.61
C ALA A 109 -26.82 -36.67 -4.68
N GLU A 110 -27.37 -37.76 -5.22
CA GLU A 110 -27.82 -38.93 -4.45
C GLU A 110 -26.70 -39.95 -4.23
N ALA A 111 -25.83 -40.18 -5.21
CA ALA A 111 -24.74 -41.14 -5.11
C ALA A 111 -23.61 -40.64 -4.17
N PRO A 112 -23.31 -41.35 -3.06
CA PRO A 112 -22.24 -40.95 -2.14
C PRO A 112 -20.84 -41.08 -2.78
N GLU A 113 -20.63 -42.08 -3.63
CA GLU A 113 -19.35 -42.34 -4.30
C GLU A 113 -18.91 -41.17 -5.20
N LEU A 114 -19.85 -40.59 -5.96
CA LEU A 114 -19.59 -39.42 -6.81
C LEU A 114 -19.31 -38.18 -5.97
N ARG A 115 -20.02 -37.98 -4.85
CA ARG A 115 -19.78 -36.87 -3.93
C ARG A 115 -18.41 -36.95 -3.27
N GLU A 116 -18.00 -38.12 -2.81
CA GLU A 116 -16.66 -38.33 -2.27
C GLU A 116 -15.58 -38.08 -3.33
N LEU A 117 -15.79 -38.56 -4.55
CA LEU A 117 -14.90 -38.31 -5.68
C LEU A 117 -14.76 -36.81 -5.95
N GLU A 118 -15.88 -36.10 -6.06
CA GLU A 118 -15.88 -34.65 -6.25
C GLU A 118 -15.17 -33.92 -5.11
N GLN A 119 -15.41 -34.29 -3.85
CA GLN A 119 -14.74 -33.68 -2.70
C GLN A 119 -13.23 -33.89 -2.74
N ARG A 120 -12.78 -35.12 -3.05
CA ARG A 120 -11.35 -35.44 -3.20
C ARG A 120 -10.73 -34.64 -4.34
N LEU A 121 -11.42 -34.52 -5.48
CA LEU A 121 -10.97 -33.72 -6.63
C LEU A 121 -10.95 -32.22 -6.31
N ARG A 122 -11.96 -31.68 -5.61
CA ARG A 122 -11.96 -30.28 -5.13
C ARG A 122 -10.76 -30.02 -4.22
N ALA A 123 -10.48 -30.91 -3.27
CA ALA A 123 -9.30 -30.81 -2.43
C ALA A 123 -8.00 -30.84 -3.24
N ALA A 124 -7.95 -31.65 -4.31
CA ALA A 124 -6.82 -31.71 -5.23
C ALA A 124 -6.60 -30.38 -5.98
N TYR A 125 -7.67 -29.78 -6.50
CA TYR A 125 -7.63 -28.46 -7.13
C TYR A 125 -7.15 -27.39 -6.16
N MET A 126 -7.68 -27.36 -4.94
CA MET A 126 -7.23 -26.42 -3.90
C MET A 126 -5.75 -26.60 -3.56
N ASN A 127 -5.25 -27.84 -3.53
CA ASN A 127 -3.83 -28.11 -3.29
C ASN A 127 -2.95 -27.67 -4.46
N GLN A 128 -3.41 -27.86 -5.70
CA GLN A 128 -2.72 -27.37 -6.90
C GLN A 128 -2.64 -25.84 -6.89
N GLU A 129 -3.76 -25.17 -6.59
CA GLU A 129 -3.82 -23.71 -6.49
C GLU A 129 -2.94 -23.18 -5.35
N ARG A 130 -3.01 -23.78 -4.17
CA ARG A 130 -2.13 -23.44 -3.04
C ARG A 130 -0.66 -23.57 -3.42
N ARG A 131 -0.27 -24.60 -4.17
CA ARG A 131 1.12 -24.76 -4.62
C ARG A 131 1.53 -23.68 -5.62
N LYS A 132 0.65 -23.28 -6.54
CA LYS A 132 0.89 -22.11 -7.43
C LYS A 132 1.04 -20.82 -6.62
N GLN A 133 0.15 -20.57 -5.67
CA GLN A 133 0.22 -19.40 -4.79
C GLN A 133 1.53 -19.37 -3.97
N LEU A 134 1.98 -20.52 -3.46
CA LEU A 134 3.27 -20.60 -2.77
C LEU A 134 4.45 -20.31 -3.72
N GLN A 135 4.41 -20.80 -4.96
CA GLN A 135 5.43 -20.47 -5.95
C GLN A 135 5.43 -18.98 -6.31
N GLU A 136 4.25 -18.38 -6.52
CA GLU A 136 4.12 -16.94 -6.76
C GLU A 136 4.65 -16.14 -5.57
N LYS A 137 4.31 -16.55 -4.34
CA LYS A 137 4.82 -15.91 -3.13
C LYS A 137 6.34 -15.96 -3.04
N LEU A 138 6.96 -17.11 -3.34
CA LEU A 138 8.41 -17.23 -3.36
C LEU A 138 9.05 -16.29 -4.39
N VAL A 139 8.48 -16.19 -5.59
CA VAL A 139 8.95 -15.26 -6.63
C VAL A 139 8.82 -13.80 -6.17
N ILE A 140 7.72 -13.45 -5.50
CA ILE A 140 7.52 -12.10 -4.95
C ILE A 140 8.54 -11.83 -3.84
N GLU A 141 8.74 -12.77 -2.92
CA GLU A 141 9.73 -12.64 -1.83
C GLU A 141 11.16 -12.48 -2.39
N GLU A 142 11.52 -13.21 -3.45
CA GLU A 142 12.81 -13.03 -4.14
C GLU A 142 12.93 -11.64 -4.77
N GLN A 143 11.90 -11.18 -5.48
CA GLN A 143 11.90 -9.82 -6.07
C GLN A 143 11.97 -8.72 -5.00
N GLU A 144 11.31 -8.90 -3.86
CA GLU A 144 11.40 -7.96 -2.74
C GLU A 144 12.79 -7.93 -2.14
N ARG A 145 13.45 -9.08 -1.98
CA ARG A 145 14.86 -9.15 -1.53
C ARG A 145 15.79 -8.45 -2.50
N GLU A 146 15.60 -8.64 -3.80
CA GLU A 146 16.39 -7.92 -4.83
C GLU A 146 16.18 -6.41 -4.74
N ARG A 147 14.94 -5.95 -4.60
CA ARG A 147 14.62 -4.52 -4.43
C ARG A 147 15.24 -3.94 -3.16
N GLN A 148 15.17 -4.67 -2.04
CA GLN A 148 15.80 -4.27 -0.78
C GLN A 148 17.32 -4.17 -0.93
N ALA A 149 17.97 -5.17 -1.54
CA ALA A 149 19.41 -5.13 -1.78
C ALA A 149 19.82 -3.94 -2.67
N ILE A 150 19.03 -3.62 -3.70
CA ILE A 150 19.25 -2.43 -4.53
C ILE A 150 19.10 -1.14 -3.71
N ALA A 151 18.06 -1.05 -2.87
CA ALA A 151 17.86 0.11 -1.99
C ALA A 151 19.01 0.29 -0.99
N ASP A 152 19.50 -0.79 -0.38
CA ASP A 152 20.63 -0.78 0.54
C ASP A 152 21.91 -0.29 -0.17
N LEU A 153 22.20 -0.79 -1.37
CA LEU A 153 23.32 -0.30 -2.19
C LEU A 153 23.20 1.20 -2.50
N HIS A 154 22.00 1.70 -2.79
CA HIS A 154 21.77 3.13 -2.99
C HIS A 154 21.99 3.95 -1.72
N MET A 155 21.55 3.45 -0.56
CA MET A 155 21.77 4.10 0.73
C MET A 155 23.26 4.12 1.11
N GLU A 156 23.98 3.02 0.91
CA GLU A 156 25.42 2.97 1.14
C GLU A 156 26.18 3.93 0.20
N ALA A 157 25.81 3.98 -1.08
CA ALA A 157 26.40 4.91 -2.02
C ALA A 157 26.14 6.37 -1.63
N ALA A 158 24.95 6.70 -1.12
CA ALA A 158 24.63 8.04 -0.62
C ALA A 158 25.49 8.37 0.62
N ARG A 159 25.58 7.46 1.59
CA ARG A 159 26.43 7.60 2.78
C ARG A 159 27.89 7.84 2.42
N ILE A 160 28.45 7.08 1.47
CA ILE A 160 29.83 7.26 1.01
C ILE A 160 30.02 8.65 0.36
N ARG A 161 29.04 9.13 -0.40
CA ARG A 161 29.11 10.48 -0.99
C ARG A 161 29.10 11.56 0.07
N GLU A 162 28.27 11.43 1.11
CA GLU A 162 28.23 12.38 2.23
C GLU A 162 29.56 12.42 2.99
N ILE A 163 30.13 11.25 3.32
CA ILE A 163 31.44 11.15 3.97
C ILE A 163 32.51 11.84 3.13
N ARG A 164 32.54 11.61 1.81
CA ARG A 164 33.51 12.28 0.92
C ARG A 164 33.34 13.80 0.89
N VAL A 165 32.12 14.30 0.99
CA VAL A 165 31.85 15.74 1.05
C VAL A 165 32.33 16.33 2.38
N GLU A 166 32.14 15.63 3.48
CA GLU A 166 32.67 16.03 4.80
C GLU A 166 34.20 16.02 4.81
N GLU A 167 34.83 14.95 4.32
CA GLU A 167 36.28 14.85 4.18
C GLU A 167 36.85 15.99 3.33
N ALA A 168 36.19 16.34 2.21
CA ALA A 168 36.61 17.46 1.37
C ALA A 168 36.51 18.81 2.10
N LYS A 169 35.45 19.04 2.89
CA LYS A 169 35.30 20.25 3.72
C LYS A 169 36.36 20.30 4.82
N GLU A 170 36.67 19.18 5.46
CA GLU A 170 37.75 19.13 6.46
C GLU A 170 39.12 19.41 5.82
N GLN A 171 39.40 18.82 4.66
CA GLN A 171 40.63 19.10 3.92
C GLN A 171 40.72 20.58 3.54
N GLN A 172 39.62 21.19 3.10
CA GLN A 172 39.58 22.62 2.82
C GLN A 172 39.91 23.45 4.07
N ARG A 173 39.29 23.16 5.21
CA ARG A 173 39.60 23.83 6.50
C ARG A 173 41.06 23.67 6.91
N ARG A 174 41.64 22.48 6.71
CA ARG A 174 43.06 22.22 6.98
C ARG A 174 43.95 23.06 6.07
N ASN A 175 43.63 23.15 4.79
CA ASN A 175 44.38 23.97 3.83
C ASN A 175 44.29 25.46 4.17
N GLU A 176 43.10 25.96 4.52
CA GLU A 176 42.89 27.33 4.98
C GLU A 176 43.68 27.64 6.26
N ALA A 177 43.68 26.71 7.24
CA ALA A 177 44.48 26.85 8.46
C ALA A 177 45.99 26.85 8.20
N LEU A 178 46.47 26.04 7.24
CA LEU A 178 47.86 26.04 6.81
C LEU A 178 48.24 27.36 6.13
N ALA A 179 47.39 27.87 5.24
CA ALA A 179 47.59 29.16 4.60
C ALA A 179 47.61 30.31 5.62
N ALA A 180 46.67 30.34 6.57
CA ALA A 180 46.66 31.32 7.65
C ALA A 180 47.93 31.24 8.51
N LYS A 181 48.43 30.03 8.79
CA LYS A 181 49.70 29.83 9.53
C LYS A 181 50.91 30.33 8.73
N GLN A 182 50.91 30.20 7.41
CA GLN A 182 51.96 30.75 6.55
C GLN A 182 51.96 32.27 6.60
N ILE A 183 50.80 32.91 6.45
CA ILE A 183 50.66 34.37 6.55
C ILE A 183 51.14 34.87 7.92
N LEU A 184 50.76 34.21 9.02
CA LEU A 184 51.22 34.60 10.35
C LEU A 184 52.75 34.49 10.50
N LYS A 185 53.37 33.46 9.90
CA LYS A 185 54.83 33.33 9.90
C LYS A 185 55.51 34.45 9.11
N GLU A 186 54.95 34.83 7.97
CA GLU A 186 55.44 35.96 7.17
C GLU A 186 55.34 37.27 7.96
N GLN A 187 54.21 37.52 8.63
CA GLN A 187 54.04 38.69 9.50
C GLN A 187 55.04 38.72 10.67
N MET A 188 55.33 37.56 11.27
CA MET A 188 56.35 37.48 12.33
C MET A 188 57.75 37.75 11.79
N ALA A 189 58.07 37.25 10.59
CA ALA A 189 59.35 37.52 9.93
C ALA A 189 59.50 39.02 9.59
N GLU A 190 58.45 39.64 9.04
CA GLU A 190 58.43 41.09 8.77
C GLU A 190 58.62 41.91 10.06
N GLN A 191 57.96 41.52 11.15
CA GLN A 191 58.14 42.18 12.45
C GLN A 191 59.56 42.02 13.00
N ASP A 192 60.16 40.84 12.85
CA ASP A 192 61.53 40.60 13.31
C ASP A 192 62.56 41.35 12.45
N GLU A 193 62.34 41.46 11.14
CA GLU A 193 63.13 42.34 10.26
C GLU A 193 62.99 43.82 10.65
N ALA A 194 61.78 44.28 10.96
CA ALA A 194 61.53 45.64 11.43
C ALA A 194 62.24 45.93 12.78
N LYS A 195 62.22 44.98 13.72
CA LYS A 195 62.98 45.08 14.98
C LYS A 195 64.48 45.12 14.72
N ALA A 196 64.99 44.30 13.81
CA ALA A 196 66.41 44.28 13.46
C ALA A 196 66.84 45.62 12.83
N ALA A 197 66.01 46.20 11.96
CA ALA A 197 66.24 47.52 11.37
C ALA A 197 66.26 48.62 12.44
N ALA A 198 65.26 48.65 13.33
CA ALA A 198 65.20 49.61 14.44
C ALA A 198 66.40 49.47 15.40
N TYR A 199 66.84 48.23 15.67
CA TYR A 199 68.04 47.98 16.48
C TYR A 199 69.32 48.47 15.79
N ALA A 200 69.42 48.32 14.46
CA ALA A 200 70.55 48.86 13.69
C ALA A 200 70.57 50.40 13.70
N GLU A 201 69.41 51.05 13.65
CA GLU A 201 69.29 52.51 13.81
C GLU A 201 69.70 52.94 15.23
N PHE A 202 69.24 52.26 16.27
CA PHE A 202 69.65 52.53 17.65
C PHE A 202 71.17 52.42 17.84
N ILE A 203 71.83 51.43 17.23
CA ILE A 203 73.30 51.32 17.30
C ILE A 203 73.98 52.51 16.63
N LYS A 204 73.46 52.99 15.49
CA LYS A 204 73.99 54.18 14.80
C LYS A 204 73.81 55.44 15.66
N GLU A 205 72.62 55.62 16.25
CA GLU A 205 72.35 56.74 17.16
C GLU A 205 73.25 56.69 18.39
N LYS A 206 73.42 55.52 19.00
CA LYS A 206 74.32 55.34 20.14
C LYS A 206 75.77 55.68 19.79
N ALA A 207 76.26 55.22 18.64
CA ALA A 207 77.61 55.56 18.18
C ALA A 207 77.77 57.08 17.98
N MET A 208 76.76 57.75 17.43
CA MET A 208 76.76 59.21 17.28
C MET A 208 76.72 59.94 18.63
N VAL A 209 75.96 59.44 19.61
CA VAL A 209 75.93 59.97 20.98
C VAL A 209 77.30 59.77 21.67
N ASP A 210 77.91 58.60 21.52
CA ASP A 210 79.24 58.31 22.08
C ASP A 210 80.32 59.24 21.46
N GLU A 211 80.23 59.58 20.17
CA GLU A 211 81.10 60.59 19.54
C GLU A 211 80.91 62.00 20.11
N ILE A 212 79.67 62.40 20.42
CA ILE A 212 79.39 63.69 21.06
C ILE A 212 79.96 63.72 22.49
N ILE A 213 79.80 62.64 23.26
CA ILE A 213 80.36 62.53 24.61
C ILE A 213 81.89 62.58 24.56
N ALA A 214 82.52 61.93 23.58
CA ALA A 214 83.96 62.01 23.39
C ALA A 214 84.45 63.44 23.11
N LYS A 215 83.72 64.21 22.28
CA LYS A 215 84.01 65.63 22.03
C LYS A 215 83.88 66.48 23.31
N ILE A 216 82.83 66.27 24.10
CA ILE A 216 82.65 66.99 25.38
C ILE A 216 83.79 66.66 26.35
N MET A 217 84.17 65.39 26.47
CA MET A 217 85.28 64.97 27.33
C MET A 217 86.62 65.57 26.88
N GLU A 218 86.81 65.78 25.59
CA GLU A 218 88.02 66.40 25.04
C GLU A 218 88.03 67.92 25.27
N GLU A 219 86.88 68.58 25.12
CA GLU A 219 86.70 69.99 25.48
C GLU A 219 86.91 70.24 26.98
N GLU A 220 86.38 69.40 27.87
CA GLU A 220 86.60 69.48 29.31
C GLU A 220 88.08 69.29 29.70
N LYS A 221 88.80 68.38 29.02
CA LYS A 221 90.24 68.20 29.22
C LYS A 221 91.04 69.44 28.81
N GLN A 222 90.70 70.06 27.69
CA GLN A 222 91.35 71.29 27.26
C GLN A 222 91.08 72.45 28.23
N GLU A 223 89.86 72.57 28.75
CA GLU A 223 89.52 73.58 29.74
C GLU A 223 90.26 73.36 31.07
N ALA A 224 90.42 72.11 31.50
CA ALA A 224 91.20 71.76 32.70
C ALA A 224 92.68 72.13 32.57
N LEU A 225 93.30 71.88 31.40
CA LEU A 225 94.69 72.26 31.13
C LEU A 225 94.85 73.80 31.10
N ALA A 226 93.90 74.52 30.51
CA ALA A 226 93.89 75.99 30.51
C ALA A 226 93.75 76.58 31.93
N LYS A 227 92.94 75.97 32.80
CA LYS A 227 92.82 76.36 34.22
C LYS A 227 94.11 76.09 35.01
N MET A 228 94.80 74.97 34.76
CA MET A 228 96.10 74.66 35.38
C MET A 228 97.17 75.70 35.00
N ALA A 229 97.24 76.09 33.72
CA ALA A 229 98.20 77.10 33.25
C ALA A 229 97.97 78.47 33.92
N LYS A 230 96.72 78.95 33.97
CA LYS A 230 96.38 80.21 34.66
C LYS A 230 96.69 80.17 36.16
N ARG A 231 96.50 79.01 36.82
CA ARG A 231 96.87 78.83 38.23
C ARG A 231 98.38 78.93 38.46
N GLN A 232 99.21 78.43 37.54
CA GLN A 232 100.67 78.53 37.64
C GLN A 232 101.16 79.98 37.49
N GLU A 233 100.64 80.72 36.51
CA GLU A 233 100.95 82.15 36.34
C GLU A 233 100.58 82.97 37.58
N THR A 234 99.39 82.73 38.16
CA THR A 234 99.00 83.41 39.41
C THR A 234 99.90 83.02 40.59
N ARG A 235 100.40 81.79 40.64
CA ARG A 235 101.30 81.32 41.71
C ARG A 235 102.67 81.97 41.65
N GLU A 236 103.23 82.15 40.46
CA GLU A 236 104.50 82.85 40.28
C GLU A 236 104.40 84.34 40.61
N TYR A 237 103.27 84.98 40.27
CA TYR A 237 102.98 86.36 40.67
C TYR A 237 102.88 86.51 42.20
N ILE A 238 102.21 85.57 42.87
CA ILE A 238 102.09 85.55 44.34
C ILE A 238 103.45 85.34 45.01
N GLN A 239 104.32 84.48 44.47
CA GLN A 239 105.66 84.27 45.04
C GLN A 239 106.54 85.53 44.99
N ARG A 240 106.47 86.31 43.90
CA ARG A 240 107.21 87.58 43.80
C ARG A 240 106.67 88.62 44.80
N TYR A 241 105.34 88.69 44.94
CA TYR A 241 104.68 89.56 45.92
C TYR A 241 104.96 89.18 47.39
N LEU A 242 105.14 87.88 47.68
CA LEU A 242 105.45 87.40 49.02
C LEU A 242 106.88 87.77 49.47
N VAL A 243 107.87 87.73 48.59
CA VAL A 243 109.26 88.14 48.92
C VAL A 243 109.36 89.65 49.17
N GLU A 244 108.56 90.47 48.47
CA GLU A 244 108.47 91.91 48.73
C GLU A 244 107.73 92.22 50.04
N ASN A 245 106.67 91.47 50.37
CA ASN A 245 105.95 91.62 51.62
C ASN A 245 106.66 91.07 52.85
N GLU A 246 107.51 90.04 52.74
CA GLU A 246 108.28 89.54 53.89
C GLU A 246 109.21 90.61 54.45
N LYS A 247 109.79 91.45 53.59
CA LYS A 247 110.58 92.61 54.00
C LYS A 247 109.76 93.67 54.75
N ILE A 248 108.50 93.86 54.36
CA ILE A 248 107.56 94.79 55.01
C ILE A 248 107.03 94.19 56.33
N LYS A 249 106.81 92.86 56.38
CA LYS A 249 106.31 92.13 57.55
C LYS A 249 107.32 92.02 58.69
N GLU A 250 108.62 91.98 58.43
CA GLU A 250 109.61 92.04 59.52
C GLU A 250 109.56 93.40 60.26
N GLU A 251 109.22 94.47 59.55
CA GLU A 251 109.04 95.80 60.14
C GLU A 251 107.70 95.93 60.89
N GLU A 252 106.62 95.29 60.42
CA GLU A 252 105.30 95.29 61.08
C GLU A 252 105.15 94.29 62.24
N LYS A 253 105.80 93.12 62.19
CA LYS A 253 105.77 92.13 63.31
C LYS A 253 106.28 92.72 64.61
N ARG A 254 107.26 93.62 64.53
CA ARG A 254 107.77 94.36 65.68
C ARG A 254 106.72 95.28 66.32
N ARG A 255 105.71 95.72 65.57
CA ARG A 255 104.55 96.49 66.08
C ARG A 255 103.42 95.60 66.56
N GLN A 256 103.19 94.46 65.91
CA GLN A 256 102.05 93.57 66.21
C GLN A 256 102.26 92.68 67.44
N GLU A 257 103.51 92.34 67.81
CA GLU A 257 103.79 91.64 69.07
C GLU A 257 103.32 92.44 70.31
N GLU A 258 103.19 93.76 70.19
CA GLU A 258 102.64 94.63 71.23
C GLU A 258 101.09 94.61 71.29
N GLU A 259 100.41 94.24 70.19
CA GLU A 259 98.94 94.27 70.07
C GLU A 259 98.29 92.88 70.24
N ASP A 260 98.98 91.78 69.88
CA ASP A 260 98.45 90.41 69.89
C ASP A 260 98.22 89.81 71.30
N GLN A 261 98.73 90.43 72.36
CA GLN A 261 98.35 90.04 73.73
C GLN A 261 96.89 90.38 74.08
N ALA A 262 96.21 91.23 73.29
CA ALA A 262 94.88 91.73 73.64
C ALA A 262 93.69 90.89 73.14
N ILE A 263 93.82 90.10 72.06
CA ILE A 263 92.63 89.60 71.31
C ILE A 263 92.32 88.10 71.50
N LEU A 264 93.24 87.30 72.06
CA LEU A 264 93.05 85.87 72.33
C LEU A 264 91.79 85.48 73.14
N ARG A 265 91.13 86.44 73.80
CA ARG A 265 89.98 86.19 74.69
C ARG A 265 88.61 86.12 73.99
N TYR A 266 88.48 86.46 72.71
CA TYR A 266 87.16 86.62 72.07
C TYR A 266 86.64 85.37 71.32
N ALA A 267 87.50 84.42 70.94
CA ALA A 267 87.16 83.37 69.97
C ALA A 267 86.40 82.13 70.52
N GLU A 268 86.30 81.94 71.84
CA GLU A 268 85.74 80.70 72.43
C GLU A 268 84.20 80.60 72.40
N ALA A 269 83.46 81.68 72.11
CA ALA A 269 82.01 81.74 72.34
C ALA A 269 81.10 81.18 71.22
N VAL A 270 81.58 80.93 69.99
CA VAL A 270 80.68 80.74 68.82
C VAL A 270 80.38 79.27 68.46
N ARG A 271 81.17 78.29 68.89
CA ARG A 271 81.10 76.90 68.38
C ARG A 271 79.92 76.03 68.89
N ALA A 272 79.04 76.51 69.76
CA ALA A 272 78.07 75.65 70.46
C ALA A 272 76.64 75.57 69.84
N ARG A 273 76.36 76.14 68.66
CA ARG A 273 74.97 76.39 68.20
C ARG A 273 74.38 75.48 67.11
N GLU A 274 75.14 74.61 66.43
CA GLU A 274 74.69 73.99 65.17
C GLU A 274 74.15 72.53 65.25
N GLY A 275 73.95 71.94 66.43
CA GLY A 275 73.61 70.50 66.60
C GLY A 275 72.16 70.04 66.36
N ALA A 276 71.20 70.87 65.96
CA ALA A 276 69.75 70.57 66.10
C ALA A 276 68.97 70.08 64.84
N ALA A 277 69.59 69.97 63.65
CA ALA A 277 68.85 69.75 62.39
C ALA A 277 68.56 68.28 61.99
N ALA A 278 69.07 67.27 62.73
CA ALA A 278 69.10 65.88 62.26
C ALA A 278 67.83 65.02 62.51
N ALA A 279 66.89 65.45 63.37
CA ALA A 279 65.83 64.56 63.91
C ALA A 279 64.53 64.46 63.08
N GLN A 280 64.32 65.26 62.03
CA GLN A 280 62.99 65.41 61.39
C GLN A 280 62.64 64.38 60.29
N LYS A 281 63.59 63.56 59.81
CA LYS A 281 63.37 62.67 58.64
C LYS A 281 62.76 61.29 58.95
N ALA A 282 62.75 60.85 60.21
CA ALA A 282 62.38 59.46 60.55
C ALA A 282 60.87 59.16 60.66
N ALA A 283 59.99 60.18 60.67
CA ALA A 283 58.56 60.00 61.01
C ALA A 283 57.62 59.76 59.81
N GLN A 284 58.09 59.82 58.56
CA GLN A 284 57.20 59.76 57.37
C GLN A 284 56.99 58.35 56.78
N GLU A 285 57.73 57.33 57.24
CA GLU A 285 57.64 55.96 56.67
C GLU A 285 56.58 55.07 57.36
N GLU A 286 56.19 55.35 58.61
CA GLU A 286 55.29 54.48 59.39
C GLU A 286 53.79 54.54 59.00
N GLU A 287 53.34 55.53 58.22
CA GLU A 287 51.91 55.66 57.88
C GLU A 287 51.44 54.83 56.67
N LYS A 288 52.36 54.39 55.80
CA LYS A 288 52.00 53.69 54.55
C LYS A 288 51.62 52.21 54.78
N ASP A 289 52.12 51.58 55.84
CA ASP A 289 51.88 50.15 56.12
C ASP A 289 50.49 49.84 56.71
N ARG A 290 49.77 50.85 57.23
CA ARG A 290 48.46 50.66 57.88
C ARG A 290 47.28 50.50 56.91
N ILE A 291 47.42 50.95 55.66
CA ILE A 291 46.31 50.95 54.67
C ILE A 291 46.18 49.60 53.96
N PHE A 292 47.30 48.89 53.76
CA PHE A 292 47.33 47.60 53.06
C PHE A 292 46.64 46.47 53.85
N GLN A 293 46.70 46.50 55.20
CA GLN A 293 46.14 45.44 56.05
C GLN A 293 44.60 45.44 56.16
N LYS A 294 43.91 46.52 55.78
CA LYS A 294 42.44 46.61 55.86
C LYS A 294 41.74 45.97 54.65
N ILE A 295 42.34 46.03 53.46
CA ILE A 295 41.74 45.54 52.21
C ILE A 295 41.72 44.00 52.15
N SER A 296 42.73 43.33 52.72
CA SER A 296 42.79 41.86 52.75
C SER A 296 41.75 41.19 53.64
N LYS A 297 41.21 41.90 54.65
CA LYS A 297 40.20 41.33 55.56
C LYS A 297 38.78 41.31 54.99
N ASP A 298 38.44 42.23 54.07
CA ASP A 298 37.10 42.32 53.49
C ASP A 298 36.84 41.29 52.38
N ILE A 299 37.89 40.82 51.70
CA ILE A 299 37.77 39.81 50.63
C ILE A 299 37.48 38.42 51.20
N LEU A 300 38.12 38.06 52.32
CA LEU A 300 37.95 36.74 52.96
C LEU A 300 36.57 36.55 53.61
N ARG A 301 35.91 37.65 54.03
CA ARG A 301 34.59 37.59 54.66
C ARG A 301 33.45 37.32 53.68
N ARG A 302 33.54 37.83 52.45
CA ARG A 302 32.52 37.63 51.41
C ARG A 302 32.49 36.21 50.85
N GLN A 303 33.64 35.54 50.79
CA GLN A 303 33.73 34.16 50.27
C GLN A 303 33.16 33.13 51.27
N ALA A 304 33.31 33.35 52.57
CA ALA A 304 32.75 32.47 53.60
C ALA A 304 31.21 32.51 53.67
N GLU A 305 30.59 33.66 53.41
CA GLU A 305 29.13 33.82 53.45
C GLU A 305 28.41 33.19 52.22
N GLU A 306 29.11 33.01 51.09
CA GLU A 306 28.57 32.36 49.88
C GLU A 306 28.63 30.82 49.95
N GLU A 307 29.63 30.26 50.64
CA GLU A 307 29.79 28.82 50.81
C GLU A 307 28.75 28.23 51.80
N GLU A 308 28.45 28.94 52.90
CA GLU A 308 27.43 28.51 53.89
C GLU A 308 26.00 28.48 53.30
N MET A 309 25.69 29.32 52.30
CA MET A 309 24.38 29.35 51.64
C MET A 309 24.18 28.21 50.63
N LEU A 310 25.27 27.66 50.07
CA LEU A 310 25.21 26.54 49.12
C LEU A 310 25.08 25.18 49.82
N GLU A 311 25.70 25.02 51.00
CA GLU A 311 25.60 23.79 51.79
C GLU A 311 24.17 23.54 52.31
N LEU A 312 23.46 24.60 52.75
CA LEU A 312 22.08 24.49 53.23
C LEU A 312 21.04 24.16 52.14
N GLN A 313 21.30 24.50 50.87
CA GLN A 313 20.41 24.13 49.75
C GLN A 313 20.58 22.67 49.31
N ILE A 314 21.79 22.12 49.46
CA ILE A 314 22.11 20.73 49.10
C ILE A 314 21.54 19.76 50.14
N GLU A 315 21.53 20.11 51.43
CA GLU A 315 20.96 19.27 52.49
C GLU A 315 19.43 19.13 52.40
N LEU A 316 18.70 20.21 52.06
CA LEU A 316 17.24 20.18 51.93
C LEU A 316 16.77 19.34 50.73
N ALA A 317 17.48 19.43 49.59
CA ALA A 317 17.16 18.67 48.38
C ALA A 317 17.39 17.16 48.55
N ASN A 318 18.38 16.77 49.36
CA ASN A 318 18.67 15.36 49.63
C ASN A 318 17.65 14.72 50.59
N GLN A 319 17.13 15.47 51.57
CA GLN A 319 16.11 14.97 52.50
C GLN A 319 14.74 14.76 51.82
N GLU A 320 14.31 15.65 50.92
CA GLU A 320 13.06 15.50 50.16
C GLU A 320 13.09 14.33 49.14
N ALA A 321 14.27 13.99 48.63
CA ALA A 321 14.47 12.89 47.68
C ALA A 321 14.41 11.50 48.35
N GLU A 322 14.89 11.37 49.59
CA GLU A 322 14.86 10.10 50.32
C GLU A 322 13.46 9.73 50.82
N GLU A 323 12.66 10.68 51.33
CA GLU A 323 11.30 10.42 51.79
C GLU A 323 10.35 9.98 50.65
N ARG A 324 10.54 10.53 49.43
CA ARG A 324 9.76 10.13 48.24
C ARG A 324 10.08 8.71 47.77
N ARG A 325 11.33 8.23 47.93
CA ARG A 325 11.71 6.84 47.57
C ARG A 325 11.13 5.83 48.55
N VAL A 326 11.14 6.14 49.86
CA VAL A 326 10.61 5.23 50.90
C VAL A 326 9.09 5.02 50.78
N LEU A 327 8.33 6.04 50.39
CA LEU A 327 6.88 5.94 50.17
C LEU A 327 6.53 5.18 48.87
N ALA A 328 7.31 5.36 47.80
CA ALA A 328 7.12 4.65 46.54
C ALA A 328 7.40 3.14 46.66
N ASP A 329 8.45 2.76 47.41
CA ASP A 329 8.83 1.35 47.59
C ASP A 329 7.84 0.58 48.47
N LYS A 330 7.25 1.20 49.50
CA LYS A 330 6.19 0.58 50.33
C LYS A 330 4.89 0.34 49.55
N ALA A 331 4.48 1.28 48.69
CA ALA A 331 3.28 1.14 47.86
C ALA A 331 3.43 0.05 46.77
N ALA A 332 4.63 -0.10 46.19
CA ALA A 332 4.89 -1.12 45.17
C ALA A 332 4.88 -2.55 45.76
N LEU A 333 5.33 -2.72 47.00
CA LEU A 333 5.38 -4.03 47.67
C LEU A 333 4.00 -4.50 48.13
N GLU A 334 3.16 -3.60 48.65
CA GLU A 334 1.76 -3.92 49.00
C GLU A 334 0.92 -4.31 47.78
N LYS A 335 1.09 -3.63 46.65
CA LYS A 335 0.32 -3.93 45.43
C LYS A 335 0.66 -5.33 44.88
N ARG A 336 1.94 -5.72 44.88
CA ARG A 336 2.38 -7.06 44.44
C ARG A 336 1.87 -8.20 45.35
N LEU A 337 1.69 -7.96 46.64
CA LEU A 337 1.16 -8.96 47.57
C LEU A 337 -0.37 -9.12 47.45
N ARG A 338 -1.12 -8.03 47.25
CA ARG A 338 -2.58 -8.08 47.03
C ARG A 338 -2.92 -8.78 45.71
N ASP A 339 -2.24 -8.42 44.62
CA ASP A 339 -2.49 -9.01 43.30
C ASP A 339 -2.21 -10.52 43.27
N ARG A 340 -1.24 -11.01 44.09
CA ARG A 340 -0.91 -12.44 44.19
C ARG A 340 -1.92 -13.24 45.02
N MET A 341 -2.54 -12.63 46.03
CA MET A 341 -3.59 -13.28 46.84
C MET A 341 -4.94 -13.31 46.12
N GLU A 342 -5.30 -12.27 45.37
CA GLU A 342 -6.52 -12.24 44.55
C GLU A 342 -6.47 -13.26 43.39
N MET A 343 -5.29 -13.44 42.77
CA MET A 343 -5.11 -14.42 41.69
C MET A 343 -5.21 -15.89 42.19
N MET A 344 -4.79 -16.19 43.43
CA MET A 344 -4.95 -17.53 44.02
C MET A 344 -6.39 -17.79 44.49
N ALA A 345 -7.06 -16.80 45.09
CA ALA A 345 -8.45 -16.93 45.53
C ALA A 345 -9.44 -17.09 44.37
N ALA A 346 -9.22 -16.39 43.24
CA ALA A 346 -10.06 -16.51 42.04
C ALA A 346 -9.95 -17.90 41.38
N ASN A 347 -8.78 -18.54 41.42
CA ASN A 347 -8.54 -19.84 40.79
C ASN A 347 -9.15 -21.00 41.60
N GLU A 348 -9.11 -20.92 42.94
CA GLU A 348 -9.75 -21.92 43.81
C GLU A 348 -11.29 -21.86 43.76
N TYR A 349 -11.86 -20.66 43.63
CA TYR A 349 -13.30 -20.47 43.48
C TYR A 349 -13.82 -21.04 42.14
N GLN A 350 -13.06 -20.88 41.05
CA GLN A 350 -13.41 -21.39 39.72
C GLN A 350 -13.35 -22.93 39.64
N LYS A 351 -12.47 -23.59 40.39
CA LYS A 351 -12.41 -25.07 40.47
C LYS A 351 -13.59 -25.67 41.26
N LYS A 352 -14.02 -25.04 42.35
CA LYS A 352 -15.16 -25.53 43.16
C LYS A 352 -16.49 -25.46 42.41
N LEU A 353 -16.73 -24.36 41.68
CA LEU A 353 -17.91 -24.16 40.83
C LEU A 353 -18.01 -25.16 39.65
N LYS A 354 -16.87 -25.64 39.13
CA LYS A 354 -16.84 -26.60 38.02
C LYS A 354 -17.14 -28.04 38.48
N LEU A 355 -16.81 -28.37 39.74
CA LEU A 355 -17.08 -29.67 40.36
C LEU A 355 -18.54 -29.83 40.82
N GLU A 356 -19.18 -28.76 41.30
CA GLU A 356 -20.60 -28.80 41.68
C GLU A 356 -21.55 -28.94 40.48
N LYS A 357 -21.22 -28.31 39.34
CA LYS A 357 -22.03 -28.41 38.11
C LYS A 357 -22.02 -29.81 37.49
N LEU A 358 -20.92 -30.55 37.63
CA LEU A 358 -20.81 -31.92 37.10
C LEU A 358 -21.62 -32.92 37.95
N LYS A 359 -21.62 -32.76 39.28
CA LYS A 359 -22.41 -33.60 40.19
C LYS A 359 -23.92 -33.37 40.10
N GLN A 360 -24.35 -32.17 39.73
CA GLN A 360 -25.78 -31.87 39.52
C GLN A 360 -26.31 -32.48 38.20
N GLN A 361 -25.48 -32.57 37.16
CA GLN A 361 -25.87 -33.18 35.88
C GLN A 361 -25.96 -34.72 35.95
N GLU A 362 -25.07 -35.39 36.70
CA GLU A 362 -25.14 -36.84 36.88
C GLU A 362 -26.36 -37.30 37.71
N ALA A 363 -26.83 -36.47 38.66
CA ALA A 363 -28.00 -36.79 39.49
C ALA A 363 -29.33 -36.68 38.72
N GLU A 364 -29.43 -35.74 37.76
CA GLU A 364 -30.64 -35.55 36.94
C GLU A 364 -30.82 -36.66 35.89
N GLU A 365 -29.74 -37.28 35.40
CA GLU A 365 -29.80 -38.40 34.43
C GLU A 365 -30.21 -39.75 35.07
N GLU A 366 -29.89 -39.98 36.34
CA GLU A 366 -30.28 -41.21 37.06
C GLU A 366 -31.76 -41.23 37.47
N GLU A 367 -32.36 -40.08 37.75
CA GLU A 367 -33.80 -39.96 38.04
C GLU A 367 -34.67 -40.12 36.78
N PHE A 368 -34.16 -39.75 35.61
CA PHE A 368 -34.84 -39.93 34.32
C PHE A 368 -34.90 -41.40 33.88
N ARG A 369 -33.84 -42.20 34.15
CA ARG A 369 -33.81 -43.65 33.86
C ARG A 369 -34.76 -44.48 34.72
N LYS A 370 -35.01 -44.08 35.97
CA LYS A 370 -35.93 -44.81 36.88
C LYS A 370 -37.43 -44.60 36.54
N ARG A 371 -37.80 -43.49 35.89
CA ARG A 371 -39.20 -43.21 35.50
C ARG A 371 -39.66 -43.91 34.21
N MET A 372 -38.74 -44.32 33.34
CA MET A 372 -39.08 -44.94 32.06
C MET A 372 -39.35 -46.46 32.16
N LEU A 373 -38.75 -47.15 33.13
CA LEU A 373 -38.92 -48.60 33.37
C LEU A 373 -40.22 -48.95 34.13
N ALA A 374 -40.87 -47.98 34.79
CA ALA A 374 -42.13 -48.21 35.51
C ALA A 374 -43.36 -48.24 34.58
N LYS A 375 -43.29 -47.61 33.39
CA LYS A 375 -44.40 -47.52 32.43
C LYS A 375 -44.60 -48.76 31.57
N PHE A 376 -43.54 -49.55 31.32
CA PHE A 376 -43.64 -50.77 30.50
C PHE A 376 -44.20 -51.98 31.26
N ALA A 377 -44.29 -51.92 32.59
CA ALA A 377 -44.82 -53.01 33.43
C ALA A 377 -46.35 -52.92 33.65
N GLU A 378 -47.00 -51.82 33.27
CA GLU A 378 -48.46 -51.64 33.41
C GLU A 378 -49.25 -52.06 32.15
N ASP A 379 -48.63 -52.06 30.97
CA ASP A 379 -49.33 -52.37 29.70
C ASP A 379 -49.33 -53.86 29.32
N GLU A 380 -48.49 -54.72 29.93
CA GLU A 380 -48.50 -56.19 29.71
C GLU A 380 -49.61 -56.92 30.48
N ARG A 381 -50.33 -56.24 31.38
CA ARG A 381 -51.34 -56.83 32.27
C ARG A 381 -52.78 -56.75 31.75
N ILE A 382 -53.00 -56.06 30.62
CA ILE A 382 -54.34 -55.76 30.06
C ILE A 382 -54.67 -56.56 28.77
N GLU A 383 -53.79 -57.46 28.32
CA GLU A 383 -54.00 -58.21 27.07
C GLU A 383 -54.46 -59.68 27.23
N GLN A 384 -54.66 -60.17 28.47
CA GLN A 384 -54.98 -61.59 28.72
C GLN A 384 -56.39 -61.92 29.23
N MET A 385 -57.41 -61.11 28.91
CA MET A 385 -58.78 -61.44 29.32
C MET A 385 -59.86 -61.12 28.29
N ASN A 386 -59.78 -61.70 27.09
CA ASN A 386 -60.93 -61.81 26.18
C ASN A 386 -60.91 -63.10 25.34
N ALA A 387 -60.61 -64.22 26.01
CA ALA A 387 -60.53 -65.56 25.43
C ALA A 387 -61.89 -66.25 25.18
N GLN A 388 -63.02 -65.59 25.43
CA GLN A 388 -64.34 -66.25 25.43
C GLN A 388 -65.23 -65.98 24.20
N ARG A 389 -64.79 -65.14 23.25
CA ARG A 389 -65.49 -64.92 21.96
C ARG A 389 -65.04 -65.83 20.80
N ARG A 390 -64.10 -66.76 21.05
CA ARG A 390 -63.48 -67.60 19.99
C ARG A 390 -64.24 -68.87 19.62
N ARG A 391 -65.18 -69.36 20.44
CA ARG A 391 -65.74 -70.72 20.22
C ARG A 391 -66.92 -70.81 19.26
N MET A 392 -67.71 -69.74 19.07
CA MET A 392 -68.90 -69.80 18.19
C MET A 392 -68.63 -69.31 16.75
N LYS A 393 -67.60 -68.47 16.53
CA LYS A 393 -67.15 -68.09 15.17
C LYS A 393 -66.37 -69.18 14.44
N MET A 394 -65.89 -70.21 15.14
CA MET A 394 -65.01 -71.25 14.56
C MET A 394 -65.69 -72.17 13.54
N LEU A 395 -67.02 -72.32 13.56
CA LEU A 395 -67.73 -73.27 12.70
C LEU A 395 -68.20 -72.66 11.37
N GLU A 396 -68.50 -71.36 11.34
CA GLU A 396 -68.72 -70.61 10.08
C GLU A 396 -67.39 -70.21 9.44
N HIS A 397 -66.39 -69.84 10.25
CA HIS A 397 -65.03 -69.63 9.76
C HIS A 397 -64.45 -70.86 9.08
N LYS A 398 -64.76 -72.10 9.46
CA LYS A 398 -64.05 -73.26 8.88
C LYS A 398 -64.31 -73.49 7.38
N ARG A 399 -65.50 -73.13 6.86
CA ARG A 399 -65.85 -73.25 5.43
C ARG A 399 -65.48 -72.01 4.63
N GLU A 400 -65.58 -70.84 5.24
CA GLU A 400 -65.12 -69.58 4.64
C GLU A 400 -63.58 -69.52 4.63
N VAL A 401 -62.90 -70.16 5.59
CA VAL A 401 -61.44 -70.34 5.68
C VAL A 401 -60.91 -71.23 4.57
N GLU A 402 -61.61 -72.28 4.11
CA GLU A 402 -61.14 -73.10 2.99
C GLU A 402 -61.21 -72.35 1.65
N ARG A 403 -62.32 -71.65 1.36
CA ARG A 403 -62.40 -70.73 0.20
C ARG A 403 -61.39 -69.58 0.31
N LEU A 404 -61.25 -68.98 1.49
CA LEU A 404 -60.24 -67.97 1.76
C LEU A 404 -58.82 -68.54 1.71
N ILE A 405 -58.59 -69.84 1.92
CA ILE A 405 -57.25 -70.46 1.79
C ILE A 405 -56.90 -70.69 0.32
N GLU A 406 -57.86 -71.06 -0.52
CA GLU A 406 -57.67 -71.20 -1.97
C GLU A 406 -57.55 -69.83 -2.65
N GLU A 407 -58.42 -68.87 -2.32
CA GLU A 407 -58.30 -67.47 -2.76
C GLU A 407 -57.01 -66.83 -2.21
N ARG A 408 -56.60 -67.12 -0.96
CA ARG A 408 -55.31 -66.65 -0.42
C ARG A 408 -54.11 -67.36 -1.01
N ARG A 409 -54.23 -68.61 -1.49
CA ARG A 409 -53.15 -69.28 -2.24
C ARG A 409 -52.98 -68.66 -3.61
N GLN A 410 -54.07 -68.40 -4.32
CA GLN A 410 -54.02 -67.70 -5.61
C GLN A 410 -53.51 -66.26 -5.45
N MET A 411 -54.03 -65.52 -4.48
CA MET A 411 -53.52 -64.18 -4.14
C MET A 411 -52.06 -64.21 -3.69
N TYR A 412 -51.60 -65.24 -2.96
CA TYR A 412 -50.19 -65.38 -2.54
C TYR A 412 -49.27 -65.80 -3.69
N GLU A 413 -49.75 -66.59 -4.65
CA GLU A 413 -49.00 -66.92 -5.87
C GLU A 413 -48.90 -65.69 -6.78
N GLU A 414 -49.98 -64.94 -6.97
CA GLU A 414 -50.00 -63.67 -7.70
C GLU A 414 -49.15 -62.59 -7.00
N GLU A 415 -49.22 -62.48 -5.66
CA GLU A 415 -48.41 -61.55 -4.86
C GLU A 415 -46.92 -61.93 -4.90
N LYS A 416 -46.59 -63.24 -4.88
CA LYS A 416 -45.22 -63.72 -5.01
C LYS A 416 -44.65 -63.54 -6.42
N GLU A 417 -45.48 -63.74 -7.45
CA GLU A 417 -45.08 -63.44 -8.84
C GLU A 417 -44.89 -61.94 -9.05
N ALA A 418 -45.79 -61.11 -8.52
CA ALA A 418 -45.65 -59.66 -8.50
C ALA A 418 -44.42 -59.20 -7.72
N GLU A 419 -44.11 -59.80 -6.55
CA GLU A 419 -42.92 -59.50 -5.75
C GLU A 419 -41.64 -59.92 -6.48
N LEU A 420 -41.64 -61.06 -7.18
CA LEU A 420 -40.52 -61.50 -8.02
C LEU A 420 -40.32 -60.60 -9.25
N GLU A 421 -41.38 -60.11 -9.87
CA GLU A 421 -41.30 -59.14 -10.95
C GLU A 421 -40.82 -57.77 -10.45
N GLU A 422 -41.31 -57.32 -9.29
CA GLU A 422 -40.86 -56.09 -8.64
C GLU A 422 -39.38 -56.16 -8.28
N GLN A 423 -38.92 -57.27 -7.69
CA GLN A 423 -37.50 -57.50 -7.41
C GLN A 423 -36.64 -57.49 -8.68
N LYS A 424 -37.09 -58.12 -9.77
CA LYS A 424 -36.35 -58.08 -11.05
C LYS A 424 -36.31 -56.68 -11.64
N GLU A 425 -37.39 -55.92 -11.54
CA GLU A 425 -37.45 -54.53 -11.98
C GLU A 425 -36.57 -53.62 -11.10
N GLU A 426 -36.53 -53.84 -9.78
CA GLU A 426 -35.61 -53.18 -8.87
C GLU A 426 -34.15 -53.51 -9.17
N GLU A 427 -33.82 -54.78 -9.42
CA GLU A 427 -32.48 -55.20 -9.82
C GLU A 427 -32.04 -54.55 -11.14
N ARG A 428 -32.93 -54.49 -12.14
CA ARG A 428 -32.68 -53.79 -13.41
C ARG A 428 -32.45 -52.30 -13.20
N ARG A 429 -33.29 -51.64 -12.38
CA ARG A 429 -33.14 -50.22 -12.03
C ARG A 429 -31.83 -49.98 -11.29
N ALA A 430 -31.45 -50.86 -10.36
CA ALA A 430 -30.19 -50.78 -9.63
C ALA A 430 -28.97 -50.99 -10.54
N GLN A 431 -29.03 -51.91 -11.49
CA GLN A 431 -27.99 -52.12 -12.50
C GLN A 431 -27.85 -50.90 -13.41
N ALA A 432 -28.97 -50.37 -13.94
CA ALA A 432 -28.97 -49.17 -14.77
C ALA A 432 -28.42 -47.95 -14.00
N LEU A 433 -28.74 -47.81 -12.72
CA LEU A 433 -28.20 -46.77 -11.86
C LEU A 433 -26.69 -46.94 -11.66
N ARG A 434 -26.20 -48.16 -11.43
CA ARG A 434 -24.76 -48.44 -11.30
C ARG A 434 -23.98 -48.11 -12.58
N GLU A 435 -24.51 -48.48 -13.75
CA GLU A 435 -23.91 -48.14 -15.03
C GLU A 435 -23.85 -46.61 -15.23
N LEU A 436 -24.92 -45.91 -14.88
CA LEU A 436 -24.99 -44.45 -14.96
C LEU A 436 -23.98 -43.78 -14.01
N ILE A 437 -23.83 -44.29 -12.79
CA ILE A 437 -22.83 -43.83 -11.81
C ILE A 437 -21.41 -44.03 -12.36
N GLU A 438 -21.10 -45.19 -12.93
CA GLU A 438 -19.76 -45.48 -13.45
C GLU A 438 -19.42 -44.62 -14.68
N GLN A 439 -20.38 -44.41 -15.59
CA GLN A 439 -20.21 -43.48 -16.71
C GLN A 439 -19.92 -42.05 -16.24
N GLU A 440 -20.66 -41.60 -15.22
CA GLU A 440 -20.50 -40.27 -14.67
C GLU A 440 -19.18 -40.12 -13.88
N ARG A 441 -18.79 -41.17 -13.15
CA ARG A 441 -17.47 -41.28 -12.50
C ARG A 441 -16.35 -41.11 -13.51
N GLN A 442 -16.39 -41.83 -14.63
CA GLN A 442 -15.40 -41.72 -15.71
C GLN A 442 -15.41 -40.34 -16.38
N ARG A 443 -16.57 -39.69 -16.48
CA ARG A 443 -16.67 -38.31 -17.02
C ARG A 443 -15.99 -37.31 -16.10
N ILE A 444 -16.27 -37.36 -14.80
CA ILE A 444 -15.64 -36.51 -13.79
C ILE A 444 -14.12 -36.72 -13.77
N LEU A 445 -13.67 -37.97 -13.89
CA LEU A 445 -12.25 -38.32 -13.98
C LEU A 445 -11.59 -37.77 -15.25
N ARG A 446 -12.26 -37.82 -16.42
CA ARG A 446 -11.74 -37.20 -17.67
C ARG A 446 -11.58 -35.70 -17.55
N GLU A 447 -12.59 -35.03 -17.00
CA GLU A 447 -12.54 -33.58 -16.77
C GLU A 447 -11.40 -33.21 -15.80
N ALA A 448 -11.22 -34.02 -14.75
CA ALA A 448 -10.10 -33.88 -13.83
C ALA A 448 -8.75 -34.14 -14.50
N ALA A 449 -8.62 -35.18 -15.33
CA ALA A 449 -7.38 -35.48 -16.04
C ALA A 449 -6.92 -34.34 -16.96
N GLY A 450 -7.86 -33.61 -17.56
CA GLY A 450 -7.56 -32.47 -18.42
C GLY A 450 -7.07 -31.22 -17.68
N LYS A 451 -7.38 -31.05 -16.39
CA LYS A 451 -7.03 -29.83 -15.63
C LYS A 451 -6.00 -30.11 -14.53
N LEU A 452 -6.08 -31.28 -13.94
CA LEU A 452 -5.29 -31.74 -12.81
C LEU A 452 -4.27 -32.76 -13.30
N GLY A 453 -2.98 -32.49 -13.09
CA GLY A 453 -1.93 -33.46 -13.37
C GLY A 453 -1.95 -34.61 -12.36
N LEU A 454 -1.36 -35.76 -12.76
CA LEU A 454 -1.19 -36.95 -11.91
C LEU A 454 -0.49 -36.63 -10.57
N GLU A 455 0.36 -35.60 -10.54
CA GLU A 455 1.08 -35.12 -9.35
C GLU A 455 0.16 -34.63 -8.22
N TYR A 456 -1.00 -34.05 -8.58
CA TYR A 456 -1.94 -33.47 -7.61
C TYR A 456 -3.10 -34.42 -7.28
N MET A 457 -3.11 -35.62 -7.87
CA MET A 457 -4.23 -36.55 -7.77
C MET A 457 -4.27 -37.21 -6.38
N PRO A 458 -5.43 -37.24 -5.70
CA PRO A 458 -5.57 -37.90 -4.40
C PRO A 458 -5.43 -39.42 -4.52
N ARG A 459 -4.87 -40.04 -3.47
CA ARG A 459 -4.72 -41.49 -3.40
C ARG A 459 -6.09 -42.17 -3.32
N GLY A 460 -6.24 -43.30 -4.02
CA GLY A 460 -7.47 -44.11 -3.99
C GLY A 460 -8.63 -43.57 -4.84
N VAL A 461 -8.38 -42.63 -5.74
CA VAL A 461 -9.39 -42.11 -6.69
C VAL A 461 -9.43 -42.92 -8.00
N LEU A 462 -8.27 -43.42 -8.45
CA LEU A 462 -8.14 -44.31 -9.61
C LEU A 462 -8.39 -45.74 -9.15
N ALA A 463 -9.44 -46.39 -9.64
CA ALA A 463 -9.79 -47.76 -9.24
C ALA A 463 -9.27 -48.78 -10.26
N SER A 464 -9.24 -48.42 -11.54
CA SER A 464 -8.83 -49.32 -12.63
C SER A 464 -7.49 -48.88 -13.26
N LYS A 465 -6.85 -49.80 -13.98
CA LYS A 465 -5.67 -49.47 -14.81
C LYS A 465 -6.04 -48.56 -15.98
N GLU A 466 -7.26 -48.68 -16.48
CA GLU A 466 -7.82 -47.82 -17.55
C GLU A 466 -7.92 -46.36 -17.09
N ASP A 467 -8.33 -46.12 -15.84
CA ASP A 467 -8.34 -44.77 -15.25
C ASP A 467 -6.94 -44.16 -15.27
N LEU A 468 -5.90 -44.94 -14.94
CA LEU A 468 -4.51 -44.46 -14.93
C LEU A 468 -4.00 -44.16 -16.34
N GLU A 469 -4.31 -45.01 -17.32
CA GLU A 469 -3.91 -44.81 -18.72
C GLU A 469 -4.58 -43.58 -19.33
N MET A 470 -5.85 -43.35 -19.01
CA MET A 470 -6.59 -42.16 -19.40
C MET A 470 -5.92 -40.87 -18.89
N PHE A 471 -5.46 -40.85 -17.64
CA PHE A 471 -4.74 -39.70 -17.08
C PHE A 471 -3.37 -39.50 -17.73
N LYS A 472 -2.63 -40.58 -18.02
CA LYS A 472 -1.36 -40.47 -18.76
C LYS A 472 -1.58 -39.92 -20.17
N ALA A 473 -2.59 -40.39 -20.88
CA ALA A 473 -2.93 -39.89 -22.21
C ALA A 473 -3.32 -38.40 -22.19
N ALA A 474 -4.13 -37.98 -21.21
CA ALA A 474 -4.50 -36.57 -21.03
C ALA A 474 -3.29 -35.68 -20.70
N GLN A 475 -2.37 -36.16 -19.86
CA GLN A 475 -1.12 -35.45 -19.57
C GLN A 475 -0.24 -35.30 -20.81
N HIS A 476 -0.13 -36.34 -21.64
CA HIS A 476 0.59 -36.25 -22.91
C HIS A 476 -0.05 -35.20 -23.83
N ALA A 477 -1.37 -35.21 -24.00
CA ALA A 477 -2.07 -34.24 -24.83
C ALA A 477 -1.88 -32.78 -24.37
N ASN A 478 -1.87 -32.53 -23.05
CA ASN A 478 -1.64 -31.20 -22.49
C ASN A 478 -0.18 -30.74 -22.51
N LYS A 479 0.79 -31.65 -22.67
CA LYS A 479 2.22 -31.30 -22.78
C LYS A 479 2.61 -30.84 -24.18
N PHE A 480 1.78 -31.14 -25.18
CA PHE A 480 1.97 -30.76 -26.59
C PHE A 480 1.04 -29.63 -27.06
N ARG A 481 0.25 -29.08 -26.14
CA ARG A 481 -0.41 -27.77 -26.28
C ARG A 481 0.39 -26.74 -25.49
#